data_AF-A0A9E3SJF5-F1
#
_entry.id   AF-A0A9E3SJF5-F1
#
_cell.length_a   1.000
_cell.length_b   1.000
_cell.length_c   1.000
_cell.angle_alpha   90.00
_cell.angle_beta   90.00
_cell.angle_gamma   90.00
#
_symmetry.space_group_name_H-M   'P 1'
#
loop_
_entity.id
_entity.type
_entity.pdbx_description
1 polymer ?
#
loop_
_entity_poly.entity_id
_entity_poly.type
_entity_poly.pdbx_seq_one_letter_code
_entity_poly.pdbx_strand_id
1 'polypeptide(L)'
;MKKHIKTAVLLLVISLPCSLFAQPWVQNDAIFNPGGVPSLPFSQPRLADLDNDGDLDMTIGNINDKPFYLENIGTAENPQFVAGTDYFASINYVDAEVGVFADLDNDGDLDFITGGYTGLHFFENTGDATSPQFEEAVGFFNILNNTNYPVPDLADVDDDGDLDLVIGLSESGLVKLYENTGTAAVAEFSEANVSELDDVGLYAYPCFADLDNDGDVDLLVGRDGFGFRYYQNTGSPSSAEWTYIENAFEGIGFETYWNSPDLIDLDNNGTLDLIFGTASGPLEYYVNIGTPEIAEWEQNTNLFGGVIDVGGASNPFFIDYDN
;
A
#
# COMPACT_ATOMS: atom_id res chain seq x y z
N MET A 1 81.70 4.56 -54.27
CA MET A 1 80.22 4.43 -54.25
C MET A 1 79.83 3.38 -53.22
N LYS A 2 79.47 3.79 -51.99
CA LYS A 2 78.92 2.89 -50.96
C LYS A 2 77.40 3.05 -50.95
N LYS A 3 76.66 1.97 -51.23
CA LYS A 3 75.18 1.91 -51.18
C LYS A 3 74.74 1.86 -49.72
N HIS A 4 73.90 2.80 -49.29
CA HIS A 4 73.17 2.70 -48.02
C HIS A 4 71.89 1.90 -48.25
N ILE A 5 71.78 0.78 -47.53
CA ILE A 5 70.54 0.00 -47.42
C ILE A 5 69.70 0.67 -46.33
N LYS A 6 68.50 1.13 -46.67
CA LYS A 6 67.52 1.62 -45.69
C LYS A 6 66.69 0.42 -45.22
N THR A 7 66.79 0.09 -43.94
CA THR A 7 65.94 -0.90 -43.28
C THR A 7 64.58 -0.26 -43.01
N ALA A 8 63.51 -0.81 -43.58
CA ALA A 8 62.14 -0.42 -43.25
C ALA A 8 61.71 -1.18 -41.99
N VAL A 9 61.33 -0.46 -40.94
CA VAL A 9 60.72 -1.03 -39.73
C VAL A 9 59.21 -1.04 -39.95
N LEU A 10 58.62 -2.23 -40.02
CA LEU A 10 57.17 -2.43 -40.07
C LEU A 10 56.64 -2.35 -38.63
N LEU A 11 55.87 -1.31 -38.30
CA LEU A 11 55.15 -1.23 -37.03
C LEU A 11 53.84 -2.02 -37.16
N LEU A 12 53.73 -3.12 -36.42
CA LEU A 12 52.48 -3.87 -36.29
C LEU A 12 51.68 -3.25 -35.13
N VAL A 13 50.57 -2.58 -35.45
CA VAL A 13 49.63 -2.08 -34.44
C VAL A 13 48.66 -3.23 -34.12
N ILE A 14 48.78 -3.81 -32.93
CA ILE A 14 47.84 -4.81 -32.42
C ILE A 14 46.75 -4.04 -31.66
N SER A 15 45.54 -3.97 -32.21
CA SER A 15 44.38 -3.49 -31.47
C SER A 15 43.84 -4.64 -30.61
N LEU A 16 44.06 -4.58 -29.31
CA LEU A 16 43.39 -5.46 -28.36
C LEU A 16 41.95 -4.96 -28.19
N PRO A 17 40.91 -5.81 -28.33
CA PRO A 17 39.56 -5.42 -28.00
C PRO A 17 39.48 -5.14 -26.50
N CYS A 18 39.22 -3.89 -26.13
CA CYS A 18 38.90 -3.52 -24.76
C CYS A 18 37.46 -3.92 -24.50
N SER A 19 37.25 -5.12 -23.96
CA SER A 19 35.98 -5.50 -23.36
C SER A 19 35.86 -4.77 -22.03
N LEU A 20 35.18 -3.61 -22.02
CA LEU A 20 34.66 -3.02 -20.79
C LEU A 20 33.57 -3.96 -20.29
N PHE A 21 33.93 -4.86 -19.38
CA PHE A 21 32.94 -5.52 -18.55
C PHE A 21 32.30 -4.42 -17.71
N ALA A 22 30.96 -4.33 -17.71
CA ALA A 22 30.25 -3.52 -16.74
C ALA A 22 30.78 -3.87 -15.34
N GLN A 23 31.00 -2.85 -14.51
CA GLN A 23 31.30 -3.09 -13.09
C GLN A 23 30.16 -3.97 -12.55
N PRO A 24 30.45 -4.97 -11.69
CA PRO A 24 29.38 -5.70 -11.02
C PRO A 24 28.54 -4.66 -10.27
N TRP A 25 27.24 -4.64 -10.56
CA TRP A 25 26.30 -3.85 -9.78
C TRP A 25 26.38 -4.35 -8.33
N VAL A 26 26.72 -3.43 -7.43
CA VAL A 26 26.64 -3.67 -5.99
C VAL A 26 25.44 -2.85 -5.53
N GLN A 27 24.37 -3.54 -5.18
CA GLN A 27 23.22 -2.93 -4.51
C GLN A 27 23.71 -2.29 -3.21
N ASN A 28 23.44 -1.00 -3.03
CA ASN A 28 23.81 -0.27 -1.82
C ASN A 28 22.53 0.06 -1.05
N ASP A 29 22.13 -0.85 -0.18
CA ASP A 29 20.92 -0.71 0.63
C ASP A 29 21.00 0.49 1.58
N ALA A 30 22.20 0.99 1.94
CA ALA A 30 22.32 2.17 2.80
C ALA A 30 21.84 3.48 2.14
N ILE A 31 21.60 3.49 0.82
CA ILE A 31 21.01 4.63 0.10
C ILE A 31 19.47 4.54 0.07
N PHE A 32 18.91 3.33 0.03
CA PHE A 32 17.47 3.07 -0.14
C PHE A 32 16.78 2.55 1.13
N ASN A 33 17.56 2.23 2.15
CA ASN A 33 17.11 1.67 3.42
C ASN A 33 17.99 2.19 4.59
N PRO A 34 18.00 3.51 4.84
CA PRO A 34 18.74 4.08 5.96
C PRO A 34 18.24 3.57 7.32
N GLY A 35 16.98 3.12 7.40
CA GLY A 35 16.35 2.61 8.63
C GLY A 35 16.66 1.14 8.95
N GLY A 36 17.29 0.38 8.04
CA GLY A 36 17.54 -1.05 8.25
C GLY A 36 16.29 -1.94 8.15
N VAL A 37 15.19 -1.40 7.64
CA VAL A 37 13.91 -2.07 7.37
C VAL A 37 14.04 -3.00 6.18
N PRO A 38 13.79 -4.31 6.28
CA PRO A 38 13.98 -5.20 5.14
C PRO A 38 12.95 -4.90 4.03
N SER A 39 13.42 -4.83 2.79
CA SER A 39 12.55 -4.89 1.61
C SER A 39 12.35 -6.36 1.25
N LEU A 40 11.09 -6.81 1.29
CA LEU A 40 10.69 -8.19 1.01
C LEU A 40 9.74 -8.19 -0.19
N PRO A 41 9.86 -9.14 -1.13
CA PRO A 41 8.84 -9.32 -2.16
C PRO A 41 7.48 -9.58 -1.52
N PHE A 42 6.41 -9.00 -2.06
CA PHE A 42 5.07 -9.05 -1.46
C PHE A 42 4.99 -8.45 -0.05
N SER A 43 5.87 -7.50 0.29
CA SER A 43 5.78 -6.76 1.54
C SER A 43 4.58 -5.82 1.52
N GLN A 44 3.86 -5.76 2.63
CA GLN A 44 2.76 -4.84 2.84
C GLN A 44 2.98 -4.08 4.14
N PRO A 45 3.64 -2.92 4.08
CA PRO A 45 3.81 -2.06 5.23
C PRO A 45 2.48 -1.43 5.64
N ARG A 46 2.29 -1.29 6.95
CA ARG A 46 1.27 -0.46 7.58
C ARG A 46 1.91 0.32 8.71
N LEU A 47 1.47 1.56 8.89
CA LEU A 47 1.90 2.41 10.00
C LEU A 47 0.75 2.59 10.99
N ALA A 48 1.03 2.40 12.27
CA ALA A 48 0.08 2.54 13.36
C ALA A 48 0.84 2.73 14.68
N ASP A 49 0.29 3.48 15.63
CA ASP A 49 0.82 3.61 16.99
C ASP A 49 0.39 2.38 17.80
N LEU A 50 1.17 1.29 17.75
CA LEU A 50 0.78 -0.01 18.32
C LEU A 50 1.18 -0.17 19.78
N ASP A 51 2.07 0.66 20.30
CA ASP A 51 2.42 0.67 21.72
C ASP A 51 1.93 1.94 22.47
N ASN A 52 1.17 2.79 21.77
CA ASN A 52 0.49 3.98 22.29
C ASN A 52 1.46 4.96 22.95
N ASP A 53 2.63 5.14 22.33
CA ASP A 53 3.66 6.07 22.79
C ASP A 53 3.61 7.44 22.08
N GLY A 54 2.72 7.56 21.09
CA GLY A 54 2.42 8.80 20.37
C GLY A 54 3.22 8.96 19.08
N ASP A 55 3.93 7.94 18.62
CA ASP A 55 4.50 7.89 17.29
C ASP A 55 4.08 6.63 16.51
N LEU A 56 4.31 6.63 15.20
CA LEU A 56 3.86 5.53 14.35
C LEU A 56 4.94 4.47 14.21
N ASP A 57 4.55 3.24 14.57
CA ASP A 57 5.32 2.04 14.31
C ASP A 57 5.03 1.46 12.93
N MET A 58 5.86 0.51 12.50
CA MET A 58 5.68 -0.17 11.22
C MET A 58 5.44 -1.66 11.40
N THR A 59 4.36 -2.17 10.80
CA THR A 59 4.14 -3.59 10.60
C THR A 59 4.40 -3.93 9.14
N ILE A 60 5.12 -5.03 8.86
CA ILE A 60 5.33 -5.51 7.50
C ILE A 60 4.73 -6.91 7.36
N GLY A 61 3.63 -7.00 6.61
CA GLY A 61 3.05 -8.27 6.16
C GLY A 61 3.86 -8.92 5.04
N ASN A 62 3.74 -10.24 4.90
CA ASN A 62 4.32 -11.01 3.79
C ASN A 62 3.49 -12.26 3.50
N ILE A 63 3.62 -12.81 2.30
CA ILE A 63 2.98 -14.09 1.93
C ILE A 63 3.72 -15.34 2.44
N ASN A 64 4.97 -15.21 2.90
CA ASN A 64 5.82 -16.33 3.31
C ASN A 64 6.18 -16.34 4.79
N ASP A 65 6.00 -15.21 5.47
CA ASP A 65 6.38 -15.00 6.86
C ASP A 65 5.26 -14.26 7.57
N LYS A 66 5.17 -14.44 8.89
CA LYS A 66 4.20 -13.70 9.70
C LYS A 66 4.45 -12.20 9.59
N PRO A 67 3.41 -11.36 9.78
CA PRO A 67 3.63 -9.96 10.02
C PRO A 67 4.67 -9.77 11.14
N PHE A 68 5.57 -8.82 10.97
CA PHE A 68 6.52 -8.47 12.02
C PHE A 68 6.47 -6.97 12.30
N TYR A 69 6.68 -6.67 13.56
CA TYR A 69 6.59 -5.33 14.13
C TYR A 69 7.98 -4.68 14.21
N LEU A 70 8.04 -3.43 13.80
CA LEU A 70 9.17 -2.55 13.92
C LEU A 70 8.77 -1.34 14.76
N GLU A 71 9.32 -1.27 15.97
CA GLU A 71 9.13 -0.16 16.91
C GLU A 71 9.88 1.06 16.38
N ASN A 72 9.20 2.20 16.36
CA ASN A 72 9.83 3.47 16.14
C ASN A 72 10.39 4.01 17.46
N ILE A 73 11.68 3.79 17.70
CA ILE A 73 12.37 4.32 18.89
C ILE A 73 12.80 5.79 18.74
N GLY A 74 12.26 6.48 17.73
CA GLY A 74 12.62 7.81 17.29
C GLY A 74 11.72 8.88 17.87
N THR A 75 11.24 9.75 16.98
CA THR A 75 10.09 10.63 17.22
C THR A 75 9.20 10.57 15.99
N ALA A 76 7.97 11.06 16.09
CA ALA A 76 7.08 11.20 14.93
C ALA A 76 7.79 11.91 13.75
N GLU A 77 8.49 13.02 13.98
CA GLU A 77 9.12 13.79 12.88
C GLU A 77 10.47 13.23 12.41
N ASN A 78 11.04 12.25 13.11
CA ASN A 78 12.32 11.63 12.75
C ASN A 78 12.33 10.16 13.19
N PRO A 79 11.61 9.29 12.47
CA PRO A 79 11.42 7.90 12.88
C PRO A 79 12.73 7.11 12.79
N GLN A 80 12.89 6.15 13.71
CA GLN A 80 14.01 5.22 13.78
C GLN A 80 13.50 3.82 14.10
N PHE A 81 13.35 2.98 13.09
CA PHE A 81 12.77 1.64 13.25
C PHE A 81 13.78 0.60 13.74
N VAL A 82 13.37 -0.20 14.73
CA VAL A 82 14.08 -1.40 15.19
C VAL A 82 13.11 -2.56 15.34
N ALA A 83 13.59 -3.80 15.29
CA ALA A 83 12.73 -4.96 15.57
C ALA A 83 12.19 -4.89 17.00
N GLY A 84 10.87 -4.82 17.14
CA GLY A 84 10.18 -4.72 18.42
C GLY A 84 9.70 -6.07 18.96
N THR A 85 8.71 -6.02 19.86
CA THR A 85 8.05 -7.22 20.40
C THR A 85 7.28 -7.97 19.30
N ASP A 86 7.31 -9.30 19.32
CA ASP A 86 6.53 -10.13 18.38
C ASP A 86 5.07 -10.24 18.84
N TYR A 87 4.25 -9.24 18.51
CA TYR A 87 2.81 -9.22 18.78
C TYR A 87 2.01 -10.24 17.94
N PHE A 88 2.59 -10.72 16.83
CA PHE A 88 1.92 -11.59 15.85
C PHE A 88 2.32 -13.07 16.02
N ALA A 89 2.94 -13.43 17.15
CA ALA A 89 3.43 -14.78 17.41
C ALA A 89 2.32 -15.85 17.35
N SER A 90 1.07 -15.49 17.64
CA SER A 90 -0.12 -16.35 17.56
C SER A 90 -0.69 -16.49 16.14
N ILE A 91 -0.44 -15.51 15.26
CA ILE A 91 -1.01 -15.44 13.91
C ILE A 91 -0.26 -16.40 12.98
N ASN A 92 -1.00 -17.10 12.11
CA ASN A 92 -0.41 -17.91 11.06
C ASN A 92 -0.17 -17.03 9.82
N TYR A 93 0.98 -17.18 9.18
CA TYR A 93 1.41 -16.25 8.12
C TYR A 93 0.46 -16.20 6.92
N VAL A 94 -0.21 -17.31 6.60
CA VAL A 94 -1.19 -17.36 5.48
C VAL A 94 -2.48 -16.61 5.77
N ASP A 95 -2.74 -16.29 7.04
CA ASP A 95 -3.96 -15.60 7.49
C ASP A 95 -3.75 -14.07 7.53
N ALA A 96 -2.57 -13.55 7.19
CA ALA A 96 -2.22 -12.13 7.35
C ALA A 96 -1.30 -11.59 6.24
N GLU A 97 -1.70 -11.79 4.98
CA GLU A 97 -0.92 -11.32 3.81
C GLU A 97 -1.06 -9.80 3.60
N VAL A 98 -2.29 -9.31 3.74
CA VAL A 98 -2.70 -7.91 3.68
C VAL A 98 -3.42 -7.60 4.98
N GLY A 99 -3.33 -6.38 5.51
CA GLY A 99 -4.11 -6.04 6.70
C GLY A 99 -4.18 -4.54 6.97
N VAL A 100 -5.07 -4.19 7.88
CA VAL A 100 -5.37 -2.83 8.34
C VAL A 100 -5.60 -2.87 9.84
N PHE A 101 -5.15 -1.82 10.54
CA PHE A 101 -5.36 -1.65 11.96
C PHE A 101 -6.46 -0.63 12.22
N ALA A 102 -7.32 -0.91 13.18
CA ALA A 102 -8.39 -0.02 13.60
C ALA A 102 -8.91 -0.43 14.98
N ASP A 103 -9.38 0.52 15.77
CA ASP A 103 -10.13 0.25 16.99
C ASP A 103 -11.59 -0.07 16.60
N LEU A 104 -11.90 -1.35 16.40
CA LEU A 104 -13.19 -1.78 15.83
C LEU A 104 -14.29 -1.92 16.90
N ASP A 105 -13.90 -2.10 18.16
CA ASP A 105 -14.81 -2.21 19.30
C ASP A 105 -14.74 -1.01 20.28
N ASN A 106 -14.06 0.06 19.87
CA ASN A 106 -13.98 1.36 20.55
C ASN A 106 -13.55 1.23 22.02
N ASP A 107 -12.63 0.30 22.30
CA ASP A 107 -12.09 0.07 23.62
C ASP A 107 -10.78 0.86 23.87
N GLY A 108 -10.28 1.52 22.83
CA GLY A 108 -9.13 2.40 22.85
C GLY A 108 -7.82 1.73 22.46
N ASP A 109 -7.86 0.52 21.93
CA ASP A 109 -6.71 -0.14 21.34
C ASP A 109 -6.96 -0.61 19.90
N LEU A 110 -5.87 -0.89 19.16
CA LEU A 110 -5.98 -1.23 17.74
C LEU A 110 -6.12 -2.73 17.55
N ASP A 111 -7.20 -3.13 16.91
CA ASP A 111 -7.40 -4.46 16.35
C ASP A 111 -6.73 -4.61 14.99
N PHE A 112 -6.68 -5.85 14.49
CA PHE A 112 -6.08 -6.16 13.20
C PHE A 112 -7.02 -6.97 12.30
N ILE A 113 -7.47 -6.37 11.20
CA ILE A 113 -8.22 -7.04 10.15
C ILE A 113 -7.27 -7.41 9.02
N THR A 114 -7.31 -8.65 8.59
CA THR A 114 -6.46 -9.15 7.51
C THR A 114 -7.25 -9.77 6.39
N GLY A 115 -6.59 -9.89 5.24
CA GLY A 115 -7.07 -10.61 4.07
C GLY A 115 -5.97 -11.47 3.44
N GLY A 116 -6.28 -12.06 2.30
CA GLY A 116 -5.34 -12.87 1.52
C GLY A 116 -5.84 -14.28 1.23
N TYR A 117 -4.91 -15.21 1.02
CA TYR A 117 -5.19 -16.58 0.54
C TYR A 117 -6.34 -17.31 1.28
N THR A 118 -6.44 -17.14 2.59
CA THR A 118 -7.39 -17.87 3.45
C THR A 118 -8.72 -17.14 3.67
N GLY A 119 -8.88 -15.92 3.16
CA GLY A 119 -10.06 -15.08 3.36
C GLY A 119 -9.79 -13.91 4.30
N LEU A 120 -10.85 -13.33 4.85
CA LEU A 120 -10.75 -12.29 5.87
C LEU A 120 -10.63 -12.89 7.26
N HIS A 121 -9.79 -12.30 8.10
CA HIS A 121 -9.68 -12.62 9.51
C HIS A 121 -9.78 -11.35 10.36
N PHE A 122 -10.40 -11.46 11.52
CA PHE A 122 -10.43 -10.43 12.55
C PHE A 122 -9.63 -10.93 13.74
N PHE A 123 -8.57 -10.21 14.09
CA PHE A 123 -7.77 -10.43 15.29
C PHE A 123 -8.05 -9.31 16.27
N GLU A 124 -8.88 -9.62 17.27
CA GLU A 124 -9.18 -8.73 18.39
C GLU A 124 -7.92 -8.57 19.24
N ASN A 125 -7.58 -7.33 19.59
CA ASN A 125 -6.55 -7.08 20.57
C ASN A 125 -7.13 -7.25 21.98
N THR A 126 -7.01 -8.45 22.52
CA THR A 126 -7.47 -8.79 23.87
C THR A 126 -6.57 -8.24 25.00
N GLY A 127 -5.56 -7.44 24.64
CA GLY A 127 -4.55 -6.88 25.51
C GLY A 127 -4.94 -5.50 26.04
N ASP A 128 -4.06 -4.53 25.77
CA ASP A 128 -4.34 -3.10 25.88
C ASP A 128 -3.50 -2.35 24.84
N ALA A 129 -3.77 -1.05 24.67
CA ALA A 129 -3.10 -0.17 23.71
C ALA A 129 -1.57 -0.09 23.85
N THR A 130 -0.99 -0.50 24.99
CA THR A 130 0.46 -0.48 25.23
C THR A 130 1.10 -1.87 25.22
N SER A 131 0.29 -2.92 25.13
CA SER A 131 0.74 -4.31 25.12
C SER A 131 -0.24 -5.19 24.33
N PRO A 132 -0.30 -5.02 23.00
CA PRO A 132 -1.26 -5.73 22.17
C PRO A 132 -1.14 -7.25 22.28
N GLN A 133 -2.28 -7.94 22.29
CA GLN A 133 -2.40 -9.39 22.25
C GLN A 133 -3.48 -9.81 21.25
N PHE A 134 -3.06 -10.06 20.02
CA PHE A 134 -3.96 -10.44 18.93
C PHE A 134 -4.46 -11.89 19.06
N GLU A 135 -5.77 -12.04 19.26
CA GLU A 135 -6.49 -13.32 19.25
C GLU A 135 -7.53 -13.33 18.11
N GLU A 136 -7.57 -14.42 17.34
CA GLU A 136 -8.52 -14.51 16.23
C GLU A 136 -9.96 -14.67 16.75
N ALA A 137 -10.84 -13.75 16.36
CA ALA A 137 -12.29 -13.87 16.54
C ALA A 137 -12.85 -14.84 15.48
N VAL A 138 -12.63 -16.13 15.70
CA VAL A 138 -12.89 -17.18 14.71
C VAL A 138 -14.32 -17.11 14.16
N GLY A 139 -14.39 -16.88 12.84
CA GLY A 139 -15.64 -16.89 12.10
C GLY A 139 -16.42 -15.59 12.10
N PHE A 140 -15.84 -14.49 12.59
CA PHE A 140 -16.41 -13.15 12.53
C PHE A 140 -16.91 -12.81 11.12
N PHE A 141 -16.10 -13.08 10.09
CA PHE A 141 -16.46 -12.82 8.69
C PHE A 141 -17.09 -14.02 7.94
N ASN A 142 -17.47 -15.12 8.60
CA ASN A 142 -17.97 -16.33 7.92
C ASN A 142 -19.27 -16.12 7.15
N ILE A 143 -20.02 -15.09 7.49
CA ILE A 143 -21.30 -14.75 6.84
C ILE A 143 -21.11 -13.91 5.58
N LEU A 144 -19.89 -13.43 5.33
CA LEU A 144 -19.55 -12.63 4.16
C LEU A 144 -19.08 -13.52 3.00
N ASN A 145 -19.38 -13.10 1.79
CA ASN A 145 -18.88 -13.69 0.55
C ASN A 145 -17.48 -13.13 0.24
N ASN A 146 -16.51 -13.40 1.10
CA ASN A 146 -15.15 -12.83 1.08
C ASN A 146 -14.08 -13.76 0.47
N THR A 147 -14.49 -14.81 -0.23
CA THR A 147 -13.53 -15.75 -0.87
C THR A 147 -12.78 -15.07 -2.03
N ASN A 148 -11.59 -15.58 -2.35
CA ASN A 148 -10.71 -15.16 -3.45
C ASN A 148 -9.81 -13.95 -3.14
N TYR A 149 -8.98 -14.06 -2.10
CA TYR A 149 -7.93 -13.08 -1.76
C TYR A 149 -8.52 -11.67 -1.54
N PRO A 150 -9.34 -11.50 -0.49
CA PRO A 150 -9.88 -10.21 -0.13
C PRO A 150 -8.74 -9.28 0.32
N VAL A 151 -8.82 -8.02 -0.12
CA VAL A 151 -7.97 -6.91 0.32
C VAL A 151 -8.86 -5.93 1.08
N PRO A 152 -8.73 -5.84 2.43
CA PRO A 152 -9.57 -4.97 3.24
C PRO A 152 -9.02 -3.54 3.29
N ASP A 153 -9.93 -2.58 3.41
CA ASP A 153 -9.67 -1.22 3.89
C ASP A 153 -10.88 -0.73 4.72
N LEU A 154 -10.69 0.29 5.55
CA LEU A 154 -11.69 0.76 6.51
C LEU A 154 -11.85 2.29 6.45
N ALA A 155 -13.08 2.77 6.53
CA ALA A 155 -13.39 4.19 6.70
C ALA A 155 -14.79 4.37 7.28
N ASP A 156 -15.04 5.48 7.97
CA ASP A 156 -16.40 5.91 8.34
C ASP A 156 -17.04 6.55 7.10
N VAL A 157 -17.74 5.73 6.30
CA VAL A 157 -18.27 6.15 5.00
C VAL A 157 -19.58 6.91 5.16
N ASP A 158 -20.32 6.66 6.25
CA ASP A 158 -21.62 7.29 6.50
C ASP A 158 -21.66 8.30 7.68
N ASP A 159 -20.50 8.72 8.19
CA ASP A 159 -20.30 9.73 9.25
C ASP A 159 -21.14 9.43 10.51
N ASP A 160 -21.33 8.14 10.81
CA ASP A 160 -22.08 7.68 11.98
C ASP A 160 -21.17 7.39 13.19
N GLY A 161 -19.85 7.43 12.97
CA GLY A 161 -18.81 7.28 13.97
C GLY A 161 -18.30 5.85 14.14
N ASP A 162 -18.70 4.91 13.28
CA ASP A 162 -18.10 3.59 13.19
C ASP A 162 -17.48 3.31 11.81
N LEU A 163 -16.60 2.30 11.74
CA LEU A 163 -15.83 2.02 10.53
C LEU A 163 -16.52 0.96 9.66
N ASP A 164 -16.77 1.35 8.42
CA ASP A 164 -17.24 0.48 7.35
C ASP A 164 -16.09 -0.27 6.68
N LEU A 165 -16.40 -1.45 6.13
CA LEU A 165 -15.41 -2.34 5.53
C LEU A 165 -15.58 -2.40 4.02
N VAL A 166 -14.56 -1.97 3.27
CA VAL A 166 -14.44 -2.31 1.86
C VAL A 166 -13.52 -3.52 1.69
N ILE A 167 -13.90 -4.43 0.79
CA ILE A 167 -13.01 -5.49 0.30
C ILE A 167 -12.94 -5.50 -1.21
N GLY A 168 -11.72 -5.58 -1.73
CA GLY A 168 -11.45 -5.94 -3.12
C GLY A 168 -11.15 -7.43 -3.22
N LEU A 169 -11.82 -8.15 -4.12
CA LEU A 169 -11.59 -9.58 -4.32
C LEU A 169 -10.67 -9.80 -5.53
N SER A 170 -9.44 -10.28 -5.29
CA SER A 170 -8.42 -10.27 -6.33
C SER A 170 -8.72 -11.14 -7.55
N GLU A 171 -9.36 -12.31 -7.42
CA GLU A 171 -9.60 -13.15 -8.61
C GLU A 171 -10.90 -12.81 -9.35
N SER A 172 -11.88 -12.20 -8.69
CA SER A 172 -13.17 -11.86 -9.31
C SER A 172 -13.26 -10.40 -9.73
N GLY A 173 -12.41 -9.52 -9.18
CA GLY A 173 -12.50 -8.08 -9.38
C GLY A 173 -13.68 -7.40 -8.72
N LEU A 174 -14.46 -8.14 -7.91
CA LEU A 174 -15.58 -7.54 -7.19
C LEU A 174 -15.05 -6.65 -6.08
N VAL A 175 -15.67 -5.48 -5.95
CA VAL A 175 -15.47 -4.55 -4.84
C VAL A 175 -16.77 -4.50 -4.05
N LYS A 176 -16.67 -4.82 -2.76
CA LYS A 176 -17.82 -4.90 -1.85
C LYS A 176 -17.59 -3.99 -0.67
N LEU A 177 -18.53 -3.09 -0.44
CA LEU A 177 -18.56 -2.23 0.73
C LEU A 177 -19.65 -2.72 1.68
N TYR A 178 -19.27 -3.05 2.91
CA TYR A 178 -20.15 -3.51 3.97
C TYR A 178 -20.32 -2.41 5.01
N GLU A 179 -21.56 -1.95 5.16
CA GLU A 179 -21.96 -1.07 6.26
C GLU A 179 -21.83 -1.84 7.58
N ASN A 180 -21.15 -1.24 8.55
CA ASN A 180 -21.12 -1.72 9.92
C ASN A 180 -22.42 -1.31 10.62
N THR A 181 -23.36 -2.25 10.68
CA THR A 181 -24.66 -2.00 11.31
C THR A 181 -24.68 -2.31 12.81
N GLY A 182 -23.49 -2.41 13.40
CA GLY A 182 -23.26 -2.86 14.75
C GLY A 182 -23.51 -1.78 15.80
N THR A 183 -22.67 -1.80 16.82
CA THR A 183 -22.57 -0.74 17.80
C THR A 183 -21.10 -0.38 17.93
N ALA A 184 -20.81 0.78 18.52
CA ALA A 184 -19.43 1.15 18.86
C ALA A 184 -18.61 0.05 19.57
N ALA A 185 -19.25 -0.86 20.32
CA ALA A 185 -18.57 -1.94 21.05
C ALA A 185 -18.53 -3.29 20.32
N VAL A 186 -19.25 -3.43 19.22
CA VAL A 186 -19.37 -4.69 18.46
C VAL A 186 -19.73 -4.34 17.03
N ALA A 187 -18.77 -4.46 16.11
CA ALA A 187 -19.05 -4.30 14.69
C ALA A 187 -19.89 -5.47 14.14
N GLU A 188 -20.83 -5.18 13.23
CA GLU A 188 -21.69 -6.17 12.57
C GLU A 188 -21.76 -5.93 11.05
N PHE A 189 -21.01 -6.73 10.29
CA PHE A 189 -21.05 -6.73 8.83
C PHE A 189 -21.98 -7.82 8.29
N SER A 190 -22.70 -7.54 7.19
CA SER A 190 -23.65 -8.50 6.61
C SER A 190 -23.82 -8.36 5.10
N GLU A 191 -24.06 -9.47 4.40
CA GLU A 191 -24.50 -9.47 3.00
C GLU A 191 -25.88 -8.81 2.78
N ALA A 192 -26.61 -8.49 3.86
CA ALA A 192 -27.84 -7.72 3.76
C ALA A 192 -27.60 -6.21 3.57
N ASN A 193 -26.44 -5.70 4.02
CA ASN A 193 -26.06 -4.29 4.02
C ASN A 193 -24.76 -4.10 3.23
N VAL A 194 -24.70 -4.72 2.04
CA VAL A 194 -23.55 -4.62 1.14
C VAL A 194 -23.90 -3.79 -0.09
N SER A 195 -23.05 -2.83 -0.40
CA SER A 195 -23.01 -2.14 -1.68
C SER A 195 -21.96 -2.80 -2.57
N GLU A 196 -22.42 -3.51 -3.60
CA GLU A 196 -21.54 -3.99 -4.65
C GLU A 196 -21.38 -2.87 -5.69
N LEU A 197 -20.14 -2.40 -5.89
CA LEU A 197 -19.83 -1.37 -6.89
C LEU A 197 -19.83 -2.03 -8.28
N ASP A 198 -18.66 -2.26 -8.87
CA ASP A 198 -18.55 -3.00 -10.13
C ASP A 198 -17.43 -4.05 -10.06
N ASP A 199 -17.44 -4.97 -11.02
CA ASP A 199 -16.27 -5.78 -11.36
C ASP A 199 -15.20 -4.90 -12.01
N VAL A 200 -14.11 -4.65 -11.26
CA VAL A 200 -12.96 -3.85 -11.68
C VAL A 200 -11.91 -4.66 -12.44
N GLY A 201 -12.10 -5.95 -12.64
CA GLY A 201 -11.09 -6.86 -13.19
C GLY A 201 -10.12 -7.38 -12.11
N LEU A 202 -9.14 -8.17 -12.54
CA LEU A 202 -8.25 -8.88 -11.60
C LEU A 202 -7.50 -7.94 -10.65
N TYR A 203 -7.28 -8.41 -9.43
CA TYR A 203 -6.53 -7.78 -8.34
C TYR A 203 -7.07 -6.41 -7.94
N ALA A 204 -8.27 -6.40 -7.34
CA ALA A 204 -8.88 -5.20 -6.79
C ALA A 204 -8.19 -4.79 -5.48
N TYR A 205 -7.48 -3.65 -5.51
CA TYR A 205 -6.85 -3.03 -4.34
C TYR A 205 -7.61 -1.74 -3.98
N PRO A 206 -8.60 -1.79 -3.08
CA PRO A 206 -9.30 -0.61 -2.62
C PRO A 206 -8.39 0.26 -1.75
N CYS A 207 -8.59 1.57 -1.81
CA CYS A 207 -7.96 2.59 -0.99
C CYS A 207 -8.97 3.73 -0.82
N PHE A 208 -9.37 3.97 0.42
CA PHE A 208 -10.22 5.10 0.78
C PHE A 208 -9.41 6.40 0.88
N ALA A 209 -9.97 7.50 0.36
CA ALA A 209 -9.41 8.84 0.48
C ALA A 209 -10.46 9.89 0.08
N ASP A 210 -10.41 11.09 0.66
CA ASP A 210 -11.17 12.27 0.19
C ASP A 210 -10.39 12.95 -0.94
N LEU A 211 -10.60 12.51 -2.20
CA LEU A 211 -9.79 12.97 -3.33
C LEU A 211 -10.23 14.35 -3.82
N ASP A 212 -11.52 14.64 -3.74
CA ASP A 212 -12.08 15.91 -4.18
C ASP A 212 -12.17 16.98 -3.07
N ASN A 213 -11.77 16.62 -1.85
CA ASN A 213 -11.67 17.47 -0.67
C ASN A 213 -13.02 18.11 -0.30
N ASP A 214 -14.11 17.35 -0.45
CA ASP A 214 -15.45 17.77 -0.09
C ASP A 214 -15.89 17.33 1.31
N GLY A 215 -15.07 16.50 1.96
CA GLY A 215 -15.21 16.05 3.34
C GLY A 215 -15.92 14.71 3.50
N ASP A 216 -16.31 14.05 2.41
CA ASP A 216 -16.69 12.63 2.43
C ASP A 216 -15.56 11.74 1.88
N VAL A 217 -15.66 10.43 2.15
CA VAL A 217 -14.62 9.48 1.75
C VAL A 217 -14.95 8.90 0.39
N ASP A 218 -14.04 9.07 -0.57
CA ASP A 218 -14.09 8.43 -1.88
C ASP A 218 -13.33 7.10 -1.90
N LEU A 219 -13.50 6.33 -2.98
CA LEU A 219 -12.84 5.05 -3.17
C LEU A 219 -12.05 4.98 -4.49
N LEU A 220 -10.73 4.82 -4.37
CA LEU A 220 -9.84 4.45 -5.46
C LEU A 220 -9.62 2.93 -5.44
N VAL A 221 -9.74 2.29 -6.59
CA VAL A 221 -9.48 0.85 -6.74
C VAL A 221 -8.42 0.62 -7.80
N GLY A 222 -7.27 0.13 -7.34
CA GLY A 222 -6.22 -0.41 -8.19
C GLY A 222 -6.59 -1.75 -8.78
N ARG A 223 -6.11 -2.03 -10.00
CA ARG A 223 -6.46 -3.22 -10.78
C ARG A 223 -5.35 -3.61 -11.74
N ASP A 224 -5.32 -4.89 -12.11
CA ASP A 224 -4.30 -5.48 -12.94
C ASP A 224 -4.44 -5.10 -14.42
N GLY A 225 -3.44 -4.45 -15.03
CA GLY A 225 -3.35 -4.23 -16.48
C GLY A 225 -4.38 -3.29 -17.09
N PHE A 226 -5.11 -2.51 -16.28
CA PHE A 226 -6.20 -1.67 -16.76
C PHE A 226 -6.40 -0.38 -15.94
N GLY A 227 -5.31 0.17 -15.39
CA GLY A 227 -5.32 1.44 -14.66
C GLY A 227 -6.02 1.36 -13.31
N PHE A 228 -6.86 2.35 -13.04
CA PHE A 228 -7.59 2.52 -11.78
C PHE A 228 -9.08 2.75 -12.04
N ARG A 229 -9.92 2.49 -11.03
CA ARG A 229 -11.30 2.98 -10.98
C ARG A 229 -11.50 3.86 -9.77
N TYR A 230 -12.08 5.02 -10.00
CA TYR A 230 -12.38 5.99 -8.96
C TYR A 230 -13.89 6.14 -8.83
N TYR A 231 -14.37 5.88 -7.63
CA TYR A 231 -15.76 6.02 -7.23
C TYR A 231 -15.84 7.18 -6.26
N GLN A 232 -16.39 8.29 -6.73
CA GLN A 232 -16.64 9.45 -5.90
C GLN A 232 -17.88 9.19 -5.03
N ASN A 233 -17.81 9.47 -3.74
CA ASN A 233 -19.01 9.53 -2.93
C ASN A 233 -19.69 10.89 -3.20
N THR A 234 -20.95 10.82 -3.63
CA THR A 234 -21.75 11.99 -4.01
C THR A 234 -23.02 12.07 -3.18
N GLY A 235 -23.02 11.30 -2.09
CA GLY A 235 -24.15 11.07 -1.22
C GLY A 235 -24.35 12.20 -0.23
N SER A 236 -24.82 11.82 0.94
CA SER A 236 -24.79 12.67 2.13
C SER A 236 -23.93 11.98 3.17
N PRO A 237 -23.51 12.67 4.25
CA PRO A 237 -22.82 12.04 5.36
C PRO A 237 -23.51 10.73 5.77
N SER A 238 -24.81 10.76 6.11
CA SER A 238 -25.53 9.54 6.54
C SER A 238 -25.98 8.54 5.44
N SER A 239 -25.48 8.64 4.21
CA SER A 239 -25.84 7.73 3.11
C SER A 239 -24.95 7.97 1.91
N ALA A 240 -23.94 7.13 1.73
CA ALA A 240 -23.07 7.20 0.57
C ALA A 240 -23.80 6.87 -0.74
N GLU A 241 -23.44 7.57 -1.81
CA GLU A 241 -23.92 7.33 -3.17
C GLU A 241 -22.74 7.37 -4.15
N TRP A 242 -22.38 6.22 -4.70
CA TRP A 242 -21.15 6.06 -5.45
C TRP A 242 -21.32 6.39 -6.94
N THR A 243 -20.57 7.37 -7.42
CA THR A 243 -20.51 7.74 -8.84
C THR A 243 -19.13 7.40 -9.42
N TYR A 244 -19.11 6.53 -10.43
CA TYR A 244 -17.87 6.26 -11.18
C TYR A 244 -17.49 7.46 -12.04
N ILE A 245 -16.30 8.01 -11.82
CA ILE A 245 -15.78 9.15 -12.57
C ILE A 245 -14.84 8.66 -13.67
N GLU A 246 -15.38 8.59 -14.89
CA GLU A 246 -14.62 8.23 -16.07
C GLU A 246 -13.48 9.23 -16.32
N ASN A 247 -12.24 8.72 -16.35
CA ASN A 247 -10.99 9.44 -16.70
C ASN A 247 -10.30 10.22 -15.58
N ALA A 248 -10.68 10.06 -14.31
CA ALA A 248 -9.94 10.67 -13.20
C ALA A 248 -8.45 10.29 -13.19
N PHE A 249 -8.10 9.08 -13.66
CA PHE A 249 -6.72 8.56 -13.75
C PHE A 249 -6.34 8.14 -15.18
N GLU A 250 -6.79 8.88 -16.19
CA GLU A 250 -6.59 8.52 -17.60
C GLU A 250 -5.11 8.32 -17.95
N GLY A 251 -4.79 7.18 -18.56
CA GLY A 251 -3.44 6.86 -19.03
C GLY A 251 -2.47 6.36 -17.95
N ILE A 252 -2.90 6.26 -16.69
CA ILE A 252 -2.06 5.77 -15.58
C ILE A 252 -2.34 4.29 -15.33
N GLY A 253 -1.29 3.49 -15.09
CA GLY A 253 -1.42 2.10 -14.66
C GLY A 253 -1.92 1.10 -15.72
N PHE A 254 -1.99 1.48 -16.99
CA PHE A 254 -2.48 0.59 -18.08
C PHE A 254 -1.41 -0.40 -18.58
N GLU A 255 -0.13 -0.17 -18.27
CA GLU A 255 0.99 -1.02 -18.71
C GLU A 255 1.64 -1.79 -17.55
N THR A 256 1.04 -1.71 -16.36
CA THR A 256 1.53 -2.29 -15.11
C THR A 256 0.55 -3.32 -14.56
N TYR A 257 1.06 -4.21 -13.73
CA TYR A 257 0.32 -5.29 -13.08
C TYR A 257 0.35 -5.06 -11.57
N TRP A 258 -0.70 -5.49 -10.86
CA TRP A 258 -0.87 -5.30 -9.42
C TRP A 258 -0.72 -3.84 -8.98
N ASN A 259 -1.47 -2.94 -9.61
CA ASN A 259 -1.51 -1.54 -9.22
C ASN A 259 -2.11 -1.43 -7.82
N SER A 260 -1.27 -1.22 -6.81
CA SER A 260 -1.71 -1.03 -5.42
C SER A 260 -1.55 0.45 -5.07
N PRO A 261 -2.64 1.24 -5.04
CA PRO A 261 -2.58 2.67 -4.86
C PRO A 261 -2.42 3.05 -3.39
N ASP A 262 -1.90 4.25 -3.20
CA ASP A 262 -1.99 5.06 -2.00
C ASP A 262 -2.11 6.54 -2.42
N LEU A 263 -2.87 7.33 -1.65
CA LEU A 263 -3.18 8.73 -1.95
C LEU A 263 -2.80 9.61 -0.77
N ILE A 264 -1.89 10.56 -0.99
CA ILE A 264 -1.42 11.48 0.04
C ILE A 264 -0.85 12.75 -0.58
N ASP A 265 -1.03 13.91 0.05
CA ASP A 265 -0.40 15.17 -0.37
C ASP A 265 1.10 15.14 -0.04
N LEU A 266 1.96 14.82 -1.02
CA LEU A 266 3.40 14.67 -0.79
C LEU A 266 4.18 15.96 -1.00
N ASP A 267 3.64 16.89 -1.80
CA ASP A 267 4.29 18.17 -2.07
C ASP A 267 3.68 19.33 -1.27
N ASN A 268 2.74 19.02 -0.36
CA ASN A 268 2.09 19.94 0.54
C ASN A 268 1.35 21.07 -0.21
N ASN A 269 0.72 20.72 -1.34
CA ASN A 269 -0.01 21.67 -2.20
C ASN A 269 -1.52 21.72 -1.92
N GLY A 270 -2.03 20.85 -1.03
CA GLY A 270 -3.44 20.73 -0.67
C GLY A 270 -4.25 19.82 -1.59
N THR A 271 -3.61 18.99 -2.42
CA THR A 271 -4.25 17.96 -3.24
C THR A 271 -3.54 16.62 -3.03
N LEU A 272 -4.29 15.52 -3.07
CA LEU A 272 -3.68 14.20 -2.92
C LEU A 272 -2.90 13.81 -4.18
N ASP A 273 -1.68 13.34 -3.98
CA ASP A 273 -0.85 12.73 -5.00
C ASP A 273 -1.03 11.21 -5.02
N LEU A 274 -0.79 10.58 -6.18
CA LEU A 274 -0.90 9.14 -6.35
C LEU A 274 0.47 8.50 -6.30
N ILE A 275 0.63 7.53 -5.41
CA ILE A 275 1.74 6.57 -5.45
C ILE A 275 1.14 5.18 -5.62
N PHE A 276 1.75 4.34 -6.44
CA PHE A 276 1.33 2.96 -6.50
C PHE A 276 2.48 1.98 -6.71
N GLY A 277 2.32 0.84 -6.08
CA GLY A 277 3.19 -0.30 -6.29
C GLY A 277 2.74 -1.14 -7.47
N THR A 278 3.64 -1.99 -7.96
CA THR A 278 3.41 -2.86 -9.11
C THR A 278 4.07 -4.22 -8.90
N ALA A 279 3.70 -5.20 -9.73
CA ALA A 279 4.37 -6.50 -9.79
C ALA A 279 5.86 -6.39 -10.16
N SER A 280 6.29 -5.28 -10.79
CA SER A 280 7.68 -5.10 -11.23
C SER A 280 8.62 -4.60 -10.13
N GLY A 281 8.09 -3.94 -9.11
CA GLY A 281 8.79 -3.50 -7.91
C GLY A 281 9.04 -2.01 -7.76
N PRO A 282 9.50 -1.28 -8.80
CA PRO A 282 9.49 0.17 -8.81
C PRO A 282 8.12 0.74 -8.40
N LEU A 283 8.15 1.71 -7.49
CA LEU A 283 6.99 2.55 -7.20
C LEU A 283 6.83 3.56 -8.33
N GLU A 284 5.57 3.75 -8.73
CA GLU A 284 5.15 4.79 -9.65
C GLU A 284 4.55 5.95 -8.86
N TYR A 285 4.86 7.18 -9.24
CA TYR A 285 4.40 8.37 -8.52
C TYR A 285 3.98 9.48 -9.47
N TYR A 286 2.82 10.04 -9.19
CA TYR A 286 2.14 11.08 -9.97
C TYR A 286 1.66 12.18 -9.02
N VAL A 287 2.14 13.40 -9.26
CA VAL A 287 1.66 14.60 -8.57
C VAL A 287 0.32 15.01 -9.15
N ASN A 288 -0.63 15.39 -8.32
CA ASN A 288 -1.81 16.12 -8.77
C ASN A 288 -1.47 17.60 -8.95
N ILE A 289 -1.34 18.03 -10.21
CA ILE A 289 -1.07 19.42 -10.60
C ILE A 289 -2.37 20.21 -10.89
N GLY A 290 -3.52 19.58 -10.68
CA GLY A 290 -4.86 20.11 -10.94
C GLY A 290 -5.47 20.79 -9.72
N THR A 291 -6.75 20.51 -9.47
CA THR A 291 -7.46 20.87 -8.24
C THR A 291 -8.03 19.60 -7.61
N PRO A 292 -8.50 19.64 -6.34
CA PRO A 292 -9.19 18.48 -5.77
C PRO A 292 -10.33 17.98 -6.65
N GLU A 293 -11.17 18.89 -7.18
CA GLU A 293 -12.35 18.51 -7.97
C GLU A 293 -12.01 18.02 -9.39
N ILE A 294 -10.84 18.37 -9.91
CA ILE A 294 -10.37 17.98 -11.25
C ILE A 294 -8.89 17.66 -11.17
N ALA A 295 -8.58 16.41 -10.82
CA ALA A 295 -7.22 15.93 -10.77
C ALA A 295 -6.54 15.95 -12.15
N GLU A 296 -5.30 16.43 -12.19
CA GLU A 296 -4.42 16.37 -13.36
C GLU A 296 -3.09 15.76 -12.93
N TRP A 297 -2.66 14.67 -13.57
CA TRP A 297 -1.53 13.89 -13.06
C TRP A 297 -0.25 14.10 -13.86
N GLU A 298 0.86 14.38 -13.17
CA GLU A 298 2.20 14.45 -13.75
C GLU A 298 3.15 13.46 -13.03
N GLN A 299 3.76 12.53 -13.78
CA GLN A 299 4.71 11.58 -13.22
C GLN A 299 5.95 12.32 -12.68
N ASN A 300 6.33 12.11 -11.42
CA ASN A 300 7.39 12.88 -10.77
C ASN A 300 8.43 12.04 -10.02
N THR A 301 9.27 11.31 -10.75
CA THR A 301 10.37 10.53 -10.14
C THR A 301 11.45 11.34 -9.41
N ASN A 302 11.38 12.68 -9.41
CA ASN A 302 12.40 13.51 -8.75
C ASN A 302 12.16 13.66 -7.24
N LEU A 303 10.93 13.49 -6.76
CA LEU A 303 10.59 13.67 -5.34
C LEU A 303 11.48 12.82 -4.42
N PHE A 304 11.72 11.57 -4.82
CA PHE A 304 12.55 10.62 -4.07
C PHE A 304 14.02 10.58 -4.53
N GLY A 305 14.46 11.55 -5.33
CA GLY A 305 15.80 11.55 -5.92
C GLY A 305 16.03 10.45 -6.97
N GLY A 306 14.95 9.84 -7.49
CA GLY A 306 14.97 8.77 -8.46
C GLY A 306 13.80 7.79 -8.29
N VAL A 307 13.93 6.62 -8.91
CA VAL A 307 12.99 5.51 -8.77
C VAL A 307 13.30 4.74 -7.49
N ILE A 308 12.31 4.59 -6.61
CA ILE A 308 12.37 3.66 -5.47
C ILE A 308 11.96 2.29 -5.98
N ASP A 309 12.89 1.33 -5.99
CA ASP A 309 12.62 -0.07 -6.29
C ASP A 309 12.61 -0.88 -5.00
N VAL A 310 11.43 -1.36 -4.61
CA VAL A 310 11.22 -2.13 -3.37
C VAL A 310 11.10 -3.64 -3.64
N GLY A 311 11.42 -4.08 -4.86
CA GLY A 311 11.23 -5.46 -5.28
C GLY A 311 9.79 -5.77 -5.68
N GLY A 312 9.61 -6.85 -6.45
CA GLY A 312 8.33 -7.15 -7.09
C GLY A 312 7.17 -7.35 -6.11
N ALA A 313 5.96 -7.00 -6.58
CA ALA A 313 4.71 -7.05 -5.82
C ALA A 313 4.70 -6.04 -4.67
N SER A 314 4.97 -4.78 -5.01
CA SER A 314 4.97 -3.69 -4.05
C SER A 314 3.55 -3.24 -3.74
N ASN A 315 3.26 -3.03 -2.46
CA ASN A 315 2.04 -2.43 -1.95
C ASN A 315 2.47 -1.27 -1.04
N PRO A 316 2.50 -0.02 -1.51
CA PRO A 316 2.96 1.10 -0.71
C PRO A 316 1.99 1.45 0.42
N PHE A 317 2.53 2.14 1.42
CA PHE A 317 1.77 2.91 2.41
C PHE A 317 2.63 4.11 2.79
N PHE A 318 2.04 5.29 2.80
CA PHE A 318 2.72 6.56 3.02
C PHE A 318 2.02 7.35 4.11
N ILE A 319 2.84 8.09 4.84
CA ILE A 319 2.39 9.15 5.73
C ILE A 319 3.35 10.33 5.60
N ASP A 320 2.82 11.53 5.78
CA ASP A 320 3.62 12.72 5.95
C ASP A 320 3.86 12.97 7.45
N TYR A 321 5.14 13.01 7.82
CA TYR A 321 5.62 13.19 9.20
C TYR A 321 5.91 14.65 9.57
N ASP A 322 5.88 15.60 8.62
CA ASP A 322 6.26 17.00 8.88
C ASP A 322 5.16 18.05 8.63
N ASN A 323 3.90 17.60 8.53
CA ASN A 323 2.69 18.43 8.53
C ASN A 323 2.56 19.39 9.74
#